data_AF-A0A8I0FWE5-F1
#
_entry.id   AF-A0A8I0FWE5-F1
#
_cell.length_a   1.000
_cell.length_b   1.000
_cell.length_c   1.000
_cell.angle_alpha   90.00
_cell.angle_beta   90.00
_cell.angle_gamma   90.00
#
_symmetry.space_group_name_H-M   'P 1'
#
loop_
_entity.id
_entity.type
_entity.pdbx_description
1 polymer ?
#
loop_
_entity_poly.entity_id
_entity_poly.type
_entity_poly.pdbx_seq_one_letter_code
_entity_poly.pdbx_strand_id
1 'polypeptide(L)'
;MSATAVLRGAQLDGLELILGGFLDPVDGYCLPGRTPADWPVAPQLAVSAEAARDAVDQGSLTLTDPDNTPLAVLVLSDTRAGQDGLTWVAGRVRAVRAAEHPPARRARLVVPVDLRDHVVALFGGRVSAADVMRAASAADGRPLALVGVAQDGWAGDMTLMEELRRCAEQVPHAQAWYLPAPAVNDATTPEEVLGIALRSLGVSDPLDFRRPDVRDARGAVLLLTGLSGAGKSTVGRAVVEAVTARGLTHAVLLDGDDVRRELSDGLGWSREDRARNLTRIAWVAARVAEAGGLAVCAPIAPFAAVRHAMRERVEPRSPFLVVHVATPLAVAEARDRKGLYAKARAGLIRDFTGIDSPYERPEDADLTIDTSLMGVGECVEAVVGLLRERGVVAGS
;
A
#
# COMPACT_ATOMS: atom_id res chain seq x y z
N MET A 1 29.69 -10.32 -14.90
CA MET A 1 28.36 -9.69 -15.10
C MET A 1 28.52 -8.21 -14.80
N SER A 2 27.88 -7.32 -15.56
CA SER A 2 27.92 -5.89 -15.22
C SER A 2 27.24 -5.66 -13.87
N ALA A 3 27.83 -4.86 -13.00
CA ALA A 3 27.24 -4.52 -11.71
C ALA A 3 25.90 -3.82 -11.95
N THR A 4 24.82 -4.34 -11.36
CA THR A 4 23.46 -3.86 -11.60
C THR A 4 22.71 -3.65 -10.30
N ALA A 5 21.83 -2.65 -10.27
CA ALA A 5 20.90 -2.41 -9.19
C ALA A 5 19.50 -2.14 -9.76
N VAL A 6 18.53 -2.94 -9.30
CA VAL A 6 17.12 -2.82 -9.66
C VAL A 6 16.47 -1.76 -8.78
N LEU A 7 15.94 -0.70 -9.39
CA LEU A 7 15.23 0.36 -8.71
C LEU A 7 13.71 0.10 -8.70
N ARG A 8 13.03 0.54 -7.63
CA ARG A 8 11.58 0.38 -7.46
C ARG A 8 10.94 1.62 -6.83
N GLY A 9 9.68 1.88 -7.18
CA GLY A 9 8.86 2.94 -6.55
C GLY A 9 9.58 4.29 -6.52
N ALA A 10 9.70 4.87 -5.32
CA ALA A 10 10.36 6.15 -5.08
C ALA A 10 11.80 6.24 -5.64
N GLN A 11 12.54 5.13 -5.73
CA GLN A 11 13.89 5.14 -6.31
C GLN A 11 13.88 5.40 -7.82
N LEU A 12 12.89 4.86 -8.54
CA LEU A 12 12.72 5.13 -9.97
C LEU A 12 12.26 6.57 -10.19
N ASP A 13 11.28 7.02 -9.40
CA ASP A 13 10.79 8.39 -9.46
C ASP A 13 11.92 9.39 -9.18
N GLY A 14 12.79 9.10 -8.19
CA GLY A 14 13.94 9.94 -7.86
C GLY A 14 14.97 9.97 -8.99
N LEU A 15 15.27 8.82 -9.60
CA LEU A 15 16.15 8.74 -10.77
C LEU A 15 15.59 9.58 -11.93
N GLU A 16 14.29 9.52 -12.19
CA GLU A 16 13.64 10.31 -13.25
C GLU A 16 13.74 11.81 -13.00
N LEU A 17 13.54 12.27 -11.75
CA LEU A 17 13.69 13.68 -11.41
C LEU A 17 15.12 14.19 -11.60
N ILE A 18 16.13 13.37 -11.26
CA ILE A 18 17.55 13.70 -11.48
C ILE A 18 17.84 13.77 -12.99
N LEU A 19 17.50 12.72 -13.74
CA LEU A 19 17.77 12.64 -15.18
C LEU A 19 17.01 13.71 -15.98
N GLY A 20 15.82 14.08 -15.52
CA GLY A 20 14.98 15.10 -16.12
C GLY A 20 15.45 16.53 -15.88
N GLY A 21 16.33 16.76 -14.90
CA GLY A 21 16.77 18.11 -14.50
C GLY A 21 15.78 18.83 -13.59
N PHE A 22 14.83 18.12 -12.98
CA PHE A 22 13.90 18.73 -12.02
C PHE A 22 14.58 19.20 -10.73
N LEU A 23 15.71 18.59 -10.40
CA LEU A 23 16.48 18.82 -9.18
C LEU A 23 17.78 19.58 -9.43
N ASP A 24 17.94 20.23 -10.59
CA ASP A 24 19.16 20.96 -10.94
C ASP A 24 19.69 21.84 -9.77
N PRO A 25 21.01 21.83 -9.49
CA PRO A 25 22.10 21.21 -10.26
C PRO A 25 22.43 19.76 -9.87
N VAL A 26 21.52 19.02 -9.22
CA VAL A 26 21.74 17.62 -8.83
C VAL A 26 21.98 16.74 -10.06
N ASP A 27 23.14 16.10 -10.13
CA ASP A 27 23.53 15.22 -11.24
C ASP A 27 23.77 13.75 -10.83
N GLY A 28 23.39 13.37 -9.60
CA GLY A 28 23.51 12.00 -9.13
C GLY A 28 23.12 11.77 -7.68
N TYR A 29 23.82 10.85 -7.03
CA TYR A 29 23.56 10.45 -5.63
C TYR A 29 24.77 10.78 -4.74
N CYS A 30 24.50 11.11 -3.49
CA CYS A 30 25.52 11.41 -2.48
C CYS A 30 25.42 10.48 -1.26
N LEU A 31 26.50 10.38 -0.49
CA LEU A 31 26.47 9.63 0.77
C LEU A 31 25.70 10.42 1.84
N PRO A 32 25.03 9.75 2.80
CA PRO A 32 24.31 10.45 3.84
C PRO A 32 25.23 11.35 4.69
N GLY A 33 24.88 12.63 4.79
CA GLY A 33 25.70 13.67 5.44
C GLY A 33 26.80 14.27 4.57
N ARG A 34 26.86 13.96 3.27
CA ARG A 34 27.82 14.51 2.30
C ARG A 34 27.14 15.16 1.10
N THR A 35 26.15 16.02 1.35
CA THR A 35 25.49 16.80 0.29
C THR A 35 26.47 17.78 -0.36
N PRO A 36 26.59 17.81 -1.69
CA PRO A 36 27.29 18.89 -2.38
C PRO A 36 26.68 20.26 -2.04
N ALA A 37 27.52 21.29 -1.96
CA ALA A 37 27.11 22.59 -1.42
C ALA A 37 26.07 23.34 -2.28
N ASP A 38 26.04 23.05 -3.58
CA ASP A 38 25.15 23.65 -4.56
C ASP A 38 23.86 22.84 -4.78
N TRP A 39 23.76 21.65 -4.19
CA TRP A 39 22.58 20.80 -4.37
C TRP A 39 21.45 21.22 -3.43
N PRO A 40 20.23 21.49 -3.95
CA PRO A 40 19.07 21.84 -3.13
C PRO A 40 18.58 20.68 -2.26
N VAL A 41 18.88 19.44 -2.66
CA VAL A 41 18.53 18.20 -1.95
C VAL A 41 19.67 17.18 -2.05
N ALA A 42 19.61 16.16 -1.19
CA ALA A 42 20.65 15.13 -1.11
C ALA A 42 20.09 13.76 -1.50
N PRO A 43 19.89 13.43 -2.79
CA PRO A 43 19.43 12.10 -3.15
C PRO A 43 20.42 11.03 -2.68
N GLN A 44 19.88 9.98 -2.09
CA GLN A 44 20.66 8.87 -1.56
C GLN A 44 20.18 7.56 -2.19
N LEU A 45 21.12 6.69 -2.52
CA LEU A 45 20.82 5.36 -3.05
C LEU A 45 21.56 4.30 -2.25
N ALA A 46 20.79 3.38 -1.67
CA ALA A 46 21.30 2.18 -1.03
C ALA A 46 21.05 0.97 -1.94
N VAL A 47 22.08 0.15 -2.12
CA VAL A 47 22.02 -1.09 -2.92
C VAL A 47 22.53 -2.26 -2.09
N SER A 48 22.39 -3.50 -2.58
CA SER A 48 22.94 -4.66 -1.86
C SER A 48 24.45 -4.54 -1.74
N ALA A 49 25.01 -5.06 -0.64
CA ALA A 49 26.46 -5.07 -0.44
C ALA A 49 27.21 -5.81 -1.57
N GLU A 50 26.56 -6.78 -2.22
CA GLU A 50 27.09 -7.47 -3.41
C GLU A 50 27.16 -6.53 -4.62
N ALA A 51 26.06 -5.87 -4.97
CA ALA A 51 26.02 -4.92 -6.09
C ALA A 51 27.01 -3.77 -5.89
N ALA A 52 27.17 -3.29 -4.66
CA ALA A 52 28.15 -2.25 -4.35
C ALA A 52 29.60 -2.71 -4.54
N ARG A 53 29.95 -3.95 -4.14
CA ARG A 53 31.30 -4.50 -4.36
C ARG A 53 31.60 -4.63 -5.85
N ASP A 54 30.68 -5.24 -6.60
CA ASP A 54 30.83 -5.40 -8.04
C ASP A 54 30.96 -4.04 -8.74
N ALA A 55 30.24 -3.03 -8.26
CA ALA A 55 30.29 -1.68 -8.79
C ALA A 55 31.62 -0.96 -8.48
N VAL A 56 32.21 -1.18 -7.31
CA VAL A 56 33.54 -0.65 -6.95
C VAL A 56 34.60 -1.22 -7.88
N ASP A 57 34.57 -2.53 -8.14
CA ASP A 57 35.52 -3.19 -9.05
C ASP A 57 35.40 -2.66 -10.49
N GLN A 58 34.19 -2.28 -10.91
CA GLN A 58 33.90 -1.78 -12.26
C GLN A 58 33.94 -0.25 -12.38
N GLY A 59 34.06 0.48 -11.27
CA GLY A 59 33.93 1.94 -11.19
C GLY A 59 32.55 2.48 -11.58
N SER A 60 31.55 1.62 -11.77
CA SER A 60 30.21 2.01 -12.19
C SER A 60 29.14 0.98 -11.82
N LEU A 61 27.90 1.43 -11.73
CA LEU A 61 26.73 0.62 -11.43
C LEU A 61 25.62 0.93 -12.43
N THR A 62 25.10 -0.09 -13.11
CA THR A 62 23.95 0.07 -14.00
C THR A 62 22.65 0.06 -13.19
N LEU A 63 21.87 1.12 -13.31
CA LEU A 63 20.55 1.26 -12.69
C LEU A 63 19.49 0.76 -13.66
N THR A 64 18.69 -0.21 -13.22
CA THR A 64 17.65 -0.83 -14.05
C THR A 64 16.27 -0.68 -13.42
N ASP A 65 15.23 -0.86 -14.23
CA ASP A 65 13.87 -1.10 -13.73
C ASP A 65 13.71 -2.56 -13.22
N PRO A 66 12.52 -2.94 -12.69
CA PRO A 66 12.22 -4.30 -12.24
C PRO A 66 12.33 -5.40 -13.30
N ASP A 67 12.25 -5.04 -14.58
CA ASP A 67 12.36 -5.94 -15.73
C ASP A 67 13.81 -6.05 -16.24
N ASN A 68 14.77 -5.50 -15.47
CA ASN A 68 16.20 -5.41 -15.79
C ASN A 68 16.51 -4.57 -17.03
N THR A 69 15.60 -3.67 -17.40
CA THR A 69 15.81 -2.70 -18.46
C THR A 69 16.79 -1.62 -17.96
N PRO A 70 17.97 -1.44 -18.59
CA PRO A 70 18.93 -0.42 -18.14
C PRO A 70 18.39 0.99 -18.42
N LEU A 71 18.41 1.85 -17.41
CA LEU A 71 17.95 3.24 -17.47
C LEU A 71 19.12 4.22 -17.42
N ALA A 72 20.06 3.99 -16.51
CA ALA A 72 21.20 4.86 -16.30
C ALA A 72 22.43 4.11 -15.80
N VAL A 73 23.60 4.75 -15.89
CA VAL A 73 24.84 4.30 -15.26
C VAL A 73 25.24 5.32 -14.21
N LEU A 74 25.37 4.86 -12.96
CA LEU A 74 26.00 5.60 -11.88
C LEU A 74 27.53 5.40 -12.00
N VAL A 75 28.26 6.46 -12.30
CA VAL A 75 29.73 6.47 -12.25
C VAL A 75 30.13 6.69 -10.80
N LEU A 76 30.64 5.64 -10.15
CA LEU A 76 30.89 5.65 -8.71
C LEU A 76 31.99 6.65 -8.35
N SER A 77 31.75 7.41 -7.30
CA SER A 77 32.75 8.27 -6.65
C SER A 77 33.09 7.78 -5.24
N ASP A 78 32.14 7.21 -4.52
CA ASP A 78 32.32 6.74 -3.15
C ASP A 78 31.26 5.70 -2.74
N THR A 79 31.53 4.93 -1.69
CA THR A 79 30.56 4.01 -1.09
C THR A 79 30.68 4.02 0.44
N ARG A 80 29.59 3.72 1.14
CA ARG A 80 29.61 3.57 2.60
C ARG A 80 28.68 2.46 3.05
N ALA A 81 29.19 1.57 3.91
CA ALA A 81 28.38 0.54 4.52
C ALA A 81 27.16 1.15 5.24
N GLY A 82 25.98 0.60 4.95
CA GLY A 82 24.72 0.90 5.63
C GLY A 82 24.35 -0.20 6.62
N GLN A 83 23.09 -0.23 7.02
CA GLN A 83 22.50 -1.28 7.85
C GLN A 83 21.87 -2.38 6.97
N ASP A 84 21.56 -3.53 7.57
CA ASP A 84 20.77 -4.61 6.95
C ASP A 84 21.30 -5.14 5.60
N GLY A 85 22.63 -5.18 5.45
CA GLY A 85 23.28 -5.69 4.24
C GLY A 85 23.20 -4.73 3.04
N LEU A 86 22.79 -3.49 3.27
CA LEU A 86 22.80 -2.42 2.29
C LEU A 86 24.09 -1.59 2.35
N THR A 87 24.46 -1.05 1.21
CA THR A 87 25.59 -0.14 1.04
C THR A 87 25.12 1.10 0.29
N TRP A 88 25.40 2.27 0.86
CA TRP A 88 25.19 3.55 0.20
C TRP A 88 26.22 3.72 -0.93
N VAL A 89 25.75 4.16 -2.08
CA VAL A 89 26.59 4.47 -3.25
C VAL A 89 26.44 5.95 -3.61
N ALA A 90 27.54 6.58 -4.01
CA ALA A 90 27.58 7.96 -4.47
C ALA A 90 28.27 8.04 -5.82
N GLY A 91 27.87 9.03 -6.62
CA GLY A 91 28.41 9.22 -7.95
C GLY A 91 27.49 10.01 -8.86
N ARG A 92 28.03 10.35 -10.03
CA ARG A 92 27.27 11.02 -11.10
C ARG A 92 26.47 10.00 -11.88
N VAL A 93 25.22 10.32 -12.19
CA VAL A 93 24.35 9.50 -13.02
C VAL A 93 24.46 9.95 -14.48
N ARG A 94 24.51 9.00 -15.41
CA ARG A 94 24.44 9.23 -16.85
C ARG A 94 23.28 8.43 -17.44
N ALA A 95 22.40 9.09 -18.17
CA ALA A 95 21.31 8.42 -18.86
C ALA A 95 21.85 7.42 -19.90
N VAL A 96 21.27 6.22 -19.91
CA VAL A 96 21.43 5.26 -21.01
C VAL A 96 20.23 5.38 -21.95
N ARG A 97 19.03 5.44 -21.37
CA ARG A 97 17.77 5.74 -22.06
C ARG A 97 16.77 6.34 -21.09
N ALA A 98 15.73 6.97 -21.64
CA ALA A 98 14.57 7.35 -20.85
C ALA A 98 13.81 6.09 -20.38
N ALA A 99 13.16 6.20 -19.22
CA ALA A 99 12.20 5.20 -18.79
C ALA A 99 11.05 5.12 -19.82
N GLU A 100 10.64 3.90 -20.18
CA GLU A 100 9.50 3.72 -21.06
C GLU A 100 8.21 4.00 -20.29
N HIS A 101 7.39 4.89 -20.84
CA HIS A 101 6.10 5.26 -20.28
C HIS A 101 4.99 4.72 -21.19
N PRO A 102 4.23 3.71 -20.74
CA PRO A 102 3.05 3.25 -21.46
C PRO A 102 2.08 4.40 -21.77
N PRO A 103 1.14 4.26 -22.72
CA PRO A 103 0.26 5.34 -23.18
C PRO A 103 -0.41 6.17 -22.07
N ALA A 104 -0.77 5.54 -20.95
CA ALA A 104 -1.35 6.20 -19.78
C ALA A 104 -0.41 7.15 -19.03
N ARG A 105 0.91 7.01 -19.20
CA ARG A 105 1.96 7.82 -18.57
C ARG A 105 2.54 8.89 -19.50
N ARG A 106 1.96 9.12 -20.68
CA ARG A 106 2.43 10.17 -21.62
C ARG A 106 2.32 11.59 -21.05
N ALA A 107 1.41 11.83 -20.10
CA ALA A 107 1.26 13.11 -19.42
C ALA A 107 2.29 13.31 -18.28
N ARG A 108 3.13 12.31 -18.00
CA ARG A 108 4.17 12.38 -16.98
C ARG A 108 5.28 13.33 -17.43
N LEU A 109 5.56 14.31 -16.58
CA LEU A 109 6.63 15.26 -16.73
C LEU A 109 7.96 14.57 -16.43
N VAL A 110 8.71 14.27 -17.50
CA VAL A 110 10.04 13.66 -17.46
C VAL A 110 11.17 14.66 -17.67
N VAL A 111 10.83 15.86 -18.15
CA VAL A 111 11.71 17.03 -18.25
C VAL A 111 10.87 18.27 -17.91
N PRO A 112 11.48 19.32 -17.32
CA PRO A 112 10.77 20.56 -17.06
C PRO A 112 10.17 21.16 -18.33
N VAL A 113 8.89 21.49 -18.26
CA VAL A 113 8.19 22.33 -19.25
C VAL A 113 7.98 23.72 -18.63
N ASP A 114 7.97 24.75 -19.46
CA ASP A 114 7.77 26.12 -18.97
C ASP A 114 6.29 26.37 -18.68
N LEU A 115 5.93 26.49 -17.39
CA LEU A 115 4.57 26.77 -16.94
C LEU A 115 4.40 28.19 -16.39
N ARG A 116 5.35 29.11 -16.62
CA ARG A 116 5.29 30.48 -16.07
C ARG A 116 4.04 31.26 -16.45
N ASP A 117 3.53 31.04 -17.66
CA ASP A 117 2.32 31.70 -18.18
C ASP A 117 1.02 30.93 -17.85
N HIS A 118 1.11 29.81 -17.13
CA HIS A 118 -0.03 28.99 -16.74
C HIS A 118 -0.49 29.32 -15.33
N VAL A 119 -1.81 29.28 -15.11
CA VAL A 119 -2.32 29.00 -13.76
C VAL A 119 -2.11 27.52 -13.49
N VAL A 120 -1.47 27.19 -12.38
CA VAL A 120 -1.17 25.80 -12.03
C VAL A 120 -2.06 25.37 -10.88
N ALA A 121 -2.74 24.23 -11.05
CA ALA A 121 -3.60 23.64 -10.03
C ALA A 121 -3.12 22.21 -9.73
N LEU A 122 -2.75 21.97 -8.47
CA LEU A 122 -2.26 20.68 -8.00
C LEU A 122 -3.43 19.79 -7.57
N PHE A 123 -3.36 18.51 -7.93
CA PHE A 123 -4.34 17.49 -7.54
C PHE A 123 -3.63 16.26 -7.00
N GLY A 124 -4.28 15.62 -6.02
CA GLY A 124 -3.83 14.40 -5.36
C GLY A 124 -5.05 13.61 -4.92
N GLY A 125 -5.00 12.29 -5.04
CA GLY A 125 -6.15 11.43 -4.77
C GLY A 125 -7.26 11.58 -5.81
N ARG A 126 -8.50 11.81 -5.36
CA ARG A 126 -9.69 11.92 -6.22
C ARG A 126 -9.79 13.32 -6.84
N VAL A 127 -10.03 13.38 -8.16
CA VAL A 127 -10.31 14.65 -8.85
C VAL A 127 -11.78 15.00 -8.72
N SER A 128 -12.07 16.16 -8.15
CA SER A 128 -13.43 16.71 -8.05
C SER A 128 -13.71 17.67 -9.20
N ALA A 129 -14.82 17.48 -9.91
CA ALA A 129 -15.27 18.41 -10.94
C ALA A 129 -15.44 19.85 -10.38
N ALA A 130 -15.88 19.99 -9.13
CA ALA A 130 -16.00 21.30 -8.49
C ALA A 130 -14.65 21.98 -8.29
N ASP A 131 -13.60 21.21 -7.99
CA ASP A 131 -12.25 21.74 -7.75
C ASP A 131 -11.60 22.13 -9.09
N VAL A 132 -11.80 21.32 -10.14
CA VAL A 132 -11.43 21.65 -11.52
C VAL A 132 -12.12 22.92 -11.99
N MET A 133 -13.42 23.09 -11.72
CA MET A 133 -14.14 24.31 -12.09
C MET A 133 -13.66 25.54 -11.31
N ARG A 134 -13.26 25.39 -10.04
CA ARG A 134 -12.63 26.48 -9.29
C ARG A 134 -11.27 26.85 -9.89
N ALA A 135 -10.46 25.87 -10.29
CA ALA A 135 -9.20 26.11 -11.00
C ALA A 135 -9.42 26.84 -12.33
N ALA A 136 -10.39 26.40 -13.13
CA ALA A 136 -10.77 27.03 -14.39
C ALA A 136 -11.26 28.47 -14.21
N SER A 137 -12.09 28.71 -13.19
CA SER A 137 -12.56 30.05 -12.87
C SER A 137 -11.43 30.97 -12.42
N ALA A 138 -10.43 30.47 -11.69
CA ALA A 138 -9.26 31.24 -11.27
C ALA A 138 -8.28 31.51 -12.43
N ALA A 139 -8.27 30.63 -13.43
CA ALA A 139 -7.51 30.84 -14.67
C ALA A 139 -8.07 32.01 -15.48
N ASP A 140 -9.39 32.20 -15.49
CA ASP A 140 -10.08 33.31 -16.18
C ASP A 140 -9.66 33.42 -17.66
N GLY A 141 -9.68 32.28 -18.36
CA GLY A 141 -9.30 32.18 -19.77
C GLY A 141 -7.79 32.12 -20.05
N ARG A 142 -6.93 32.23 -19.04
CA ARG A 142 -5.49 31.95 -19.16
C ARG A 142 -5.22 30.45 -19.30
N PRO A 143 -4.06 30.03 -19.85
CA PRO A 143 -3.64 28.64 -19.87
C PRO A 143 -3.68 28.02 -18.47
N LEU A 144 -4.24 26.82 -18.35
CA LEU A 144 -4.40 26.11 -17.07
C LEU A 144 -3.65 24.78 -17.11
N ALA A 145 -2.74 24.58 -16.16
CA ALA A 145 -2.07 23.30 -15.94
C ALA A 145 -2.72 22.57 -14.76
N LEU A 146 -3.40 21.46 -15.05
CA LEU A 146 -3.90 20.51 -14.04
C LEU A 146 -2.78 19.50 -13.76
N VAL A 147 -2.10 19.63 -12.63
CA VAL A 147 -0.93 18.82 -12.28
C VAL A 147 -1.28 17.78 -11.22
N GLY A 148 -1.29 16.51 -11.60
CA GLY A 148 -1.40 15.40 -10.66
C GLY A 148 -0.08 15.13 -9.98
N VAL A 149 -0.08 15.06 -8.65
CA VAL A 149 1.12 14.74 -7.85
C VAL A 149 0.99 13.31 -7.33
N ALA A 150 2.03 12.50 -7.55
CA ALA A 150 2.09 11.11 -7.10
C ALA A 150 1.89 11.00 -5.58
N GLN A 151 1.04 10.07 -5.15
CA GLN A 151 0.83 9.74 -3.73
C GLN A 151 1.02 8.22 -3.61
N ASP A 152 2.12 7.78 -3.02
CA ASP A 152 2.56 6.38 -2.80
C ASP A 152 1.54 5.28 -3.20
N GLY A 153 1.44 4.95 -4.49
CA GLY A 153 0.50 3.90 -4.94
C GLY A 153 0.25 3.83 -6.43
N TRP A 154 0.78 2.79 -7.09
CA TRP A 154 0.72 2.60 -8.56
C TRP A 154 -0.71 2.67 -9.15
N ALA A 155 -1.70 2.08 -8.49
CA ALA A 155 -3.08 2.06 -8.99
C ALA A 155 -3.81 3.41 -8.83
N GLY A 156 -3.44 4.20 -7.82
CA GLY A 156 -4.04 5.50 -7.58
C GLY A 156 -3.56 6.57 -8.53
N ASP A 157 -2.26 6.60 -8.76
CA ASP A 157 -1.62 7.49 -9.71
C ASP A 157 -2.22 7.36 -11.11
N MET A 158 -2.52 6.15 -11.56
CA MET A 158 -3.11 5.89 -12.87
C MET A 158 -4.54 6.42 -13.00
N THR A 159 -5.33 6.34 -11.93
CA THR A 159 -6.70 6.86 -11.91
C THR A 159 -6.68 8.38 -11.93
N LEU A 160 -5.83 8.99 -11.10
CA LEU A 160 -5.61 10.43 -11.06
C LEU A 160 -5.19 10.97 -12.44
N MET A 161 -4.20 10.32 -13.09
CA MET A 161 -3.75 10.69 -14.44
C MET A 161 -4.91 10.71 -15.45
N GLU A 162 -5.71 9.64 -15.48
CA GLU A 162 -6.82 9.53 -16.44
C GLU A 162 -7.97 10.50 -16.12
N GLU A 163 -8.30 10.73 -14.85
CA GLU A 163 -9.31 11.71 -14.44
C GLU A 163 -8.90 13.13 -14.83
N LEU A 164 -7.65 13.53 -14.55
CA LEU A 164 -7.14 14.85 -14.94
C LEU A 164 -7.11 15.01 -16.46
N ARG A 165 -6.68 13.97 -17.19
CA ARG A 165 -6.68 13.97 -18.65
C ARG A 165 -8.08 14.23 -19.21
N ARG A 166 -9.10 13.53 -18.71
CA ARG A 166 -10.50 13.73 -19.10
C ARG A 166 -11.01 15.13 -18.74
N CYS A 167 -10.63 15.64 -17.58
CA CYS A 167 -10.99 16.99 -17.17
C CYS A 167 -10.37 18.04 -18.11
N ALA A 168 -9.09 17.89 -18.47
CA ALA A 168 -8.41 18.79 -19.38
C ALA A 168 -9.02 18.79 -20.79
N GLU A 169 -9.55 17.66 -21.27
CA GLU A 169 -10.28 17.60 -22.55
C GLU A 169 -11.59 18.40 -22.56
N GLN A 170 -12.18 18.64 -21.39
CA GLN A 170 -13.47 19.32 -21.25
C GLN A 170 -13.33 20.80 -20.86
N VAL A 171 -12.17 21.20 -20.35
CA VAL A 171 -11.91 22.57 -19.89
C VAL A 171 -11.10 23.33 -20.94
N PRO A 172 -11.59 24.45 -21.47
CA PRO A 172 -10.85 25.26 -22.44
C PRO A 172 -9.48 25.69 -21.91
N HIS A 173 -8.45 25.58 -22.77
CA HIS A 173 -7.06 25.96 -22.44
C HIS A 173 -6.43 25.17 -21.28
N ALA A 174 -7.04 24.07 -20.85
CA ALA A 174 -6.46 23.20 -19.84
C ALA A 174 -5.56 22.12 -20.45
N GLN A 175 -4.48 21.80 -19.73
CA GLN A 175 -3.61 20.67 -20.02
C GLN A 175 -3.40 19.86 -18.74
N ALA A 176 -3.39 18.54 -18.87
CA ALA A 176 -3.11 17.64 -17.76
C ALA A 176 -1.65 17.21 -17.78
N TRP A 177 -1.00 17.36 -16.65
CA TRP A 177 0.38 16.95 -16.41
C TRP A 177 0.45 16.09 -15.16
N TYR A 178 1.49 15.28 -15.05
CA TYR A 178 1.73 14.46 -13.87
C TYR A 178 3.18 14.62 -13.41
N LEU A 179 3.37 14.92 -12.13
CA LEU A 179 4.67 15.19 -11.53
C LEU A 179 4.93 14.22 -10.36
N PRO A 180 5.93 13.33 -10.44
CA PRO A 180 6.35 12.55 -9.28
C PRO A 180 7.02 13.45 -8.22
N ALA A 181 6.77 13.16 -6.94
CA ALA A 181 7.38 13.85 -5.81
C ALA A 181 7.81 12.83 -4.72
N PRO A 182 8.78 11.94 -5.01
CA PRO A 182 9.22 10.93 -4.07
C PRO A 182 10.06 11.53 -2.94
N ALA A 183 10.15 10.82 -1.82
CA ALA A 183 11.25 11.06 -0.88
C ALA A 183 12.58 10.63 -1.53
N VAL A 184 13.60 11.49 -1.46
CA VAL A 184 14.92 11.24 -2.05
C VAL A 184 15.98 10.83 -1.01
N ASN A 185 15.65 10.96 0.26
CA ASN A 185 16.37 10.45 1.44
C ASN A 185 15.41 10.50 2.66
N ASP A 186 15.86 10.06 3.84
CA ASP A 186 15.04 10.02 5.06
C ASP A 186 14.72 11.40 5.68
N ALA A 187 15.46 12.45 5.31
CA ALA A 187 15.35 13.79 5.86
C ALA A 187 14.57 14.77 4.96
N THR A 188 14.52 14.52 3.64
CA THR A 188 13.86 15.38 2.66
C THR A 188 12.47 14.84 2.38
N THR A 189 11.48 15.65 2.72
CA THR A 189 10.06 15.33 2.54
C THR A 189 9.65 15.38 1.05
N PRO A 190 8.63 14.61 0.64
CA PRO A 190 7.99 14.75 -0.66
C PRO A 190 7.60 16.18 -1.04
N GLU A 191 7.18 16.98 -0.04
CA GLU A 191 6.76 18.38 -0.26
C GLU A 191 7.93 19.29 -0.64
N GLU A 192 9.11 19.08 -0.03
CA GLU A 192 10.32 19.82 -0.39
C GLU A 192 10.76 19.49 -1.82
N VAL A 193 10.69 18.21 -2.22
CA VAL A 193 10.99 17.76 -3.58
C VAL A 193 10.00 18.36 -4.58
N LEU A 194 8.70 18.35 -4.25
CA LEU A 194 7.68 18.98 -5.07
C LEU A 194 7.95 20.47 -5.25
N GLY A 195 8.29 21.19 -4.18
CA GLY A 195 8.61 22.61 -4.26
C GLY A 195 9.80 22.92 -5.18
N ILE A 196 10.83 22.06 -5.18
CA ILE A 196 11.96 22.19 -6.11
C ILE A 196 11.53 21.95 -7.55
N ALA A 197 10.78 20.88 -7.79
CA ALA A 197 10.27 20.53 -9.11
C ALA A 197 9.31 21.59 -9.68
N LEU A 198 8.46 22.19 -8.85
CA LEU A 198 7.59 23.30 -9.27
C LEU A 198 8.39 24.54 -9.67
N ARG A 199 9.48 24.85 -8.95
CA ARG A 199 10.36 25.97 -9.32
C ARG A 199 11.05 25.74 -10.66
N SER A 200 11.46 24.51 -10.99
CA SER A 200 12.04 24.21 -12.32
C SER A 200 11.01 24.32 -13.45
N LEU A 201 9.73 24.19 -13.15
CA LEU A 201 8.61 24.50 -14.05
C LEU A 201 8.25 26.00 -14.10
N GLY A 202 8.91 26.85 -13.29
CA GLY A 202 8.61 28.27 -13.17
C GLY A 202 7.35 28.60 -12.39
N VAL A 203 6.90 27.68 -11.53
CA VAL A 203 5.68 27.80 -10.71
C VAL A 203 6.04 28.24 -9.30
N SER A 204 5.47 29.35 -8.84
CA SER A 204 5.72 29.90 -7.50
C SER A 204 4.50 29.85 -6.57
N ASP A 205 3.28 29.95 -7.10
CA ASP A 205 2.04 30.01 -6.31
C ASP A 205 0.94 29.16 -6.97
N PRO A 206 1.01 27.82 -6.84
CA PRO A 206 0.00 26.96 -7.40
C PRO A 206 -1.27 26.94 -6.53
N LEU A 207 -2.43 26.75 -7.17
CA LEU A 207 -3.67 26.43 -6.47
C LEU A 207 -3.59 24.98 -5.99
N ASP A 208 -3.62 24.76 -4.68
CA ASP A 208 -3.52 23.41 -4.14
C ASP A 208 -4.90 22.80 -3.85
N PHE A 209 -5.30 21.84 -4.68
CA PHE A 209 -6.49 21.01 -4.49
C PHE A 209 -6.11 19.57 -4.14
N ARG A 210 -4.84 19.30 -3.81
CA ARG A 210 -4.45 17.99 -3.30
C ARG A 210 -5.21 17.75 -2.01
N ARG A 211 -5.88 16.61 -1.98
CA ARG A 211 -6.48 16.08 -0.77
C ARG A 211 -5.74 14.78 -0.48
N PRO A 212 -5.64 14.38 0.80
CA PRO A 212 -5.43 12.98 1.10
C PRO A 212 -6.41 12.18 0.25
N ASP A 213 -5.93 11.13 -0.41
CA ASP A 213 -6.80 10.31 -1.23
C ASP A 213 -7.94 9.76 -0.36
N VAL A 214 -9.17 10.22 -0.62
CA VAL A 214 -10.38 9.82 0.10
C VAL A 214 -10.84 8.39 -0.30
N ARG A 215 -9.89 7.54 -0.71
CA ARG A 215 -9.81 6.16 -0.22
C ARG A 215 -9.66 6.05 1.32
N ASP A 216 -9.83 7.14 2.04
CA ASP A 216 -10.03 7.27 3.50
C ASP A 216 -11.18 6.46 4.12
N ALA A 217 -11.92 5.62 3.39
CA ALA A 217 -12.28 4.35 4.00
C ALA A 217 -11.03 3.49 3.92
N ARG A 218 -10.08 3.67 4.86
CA ARG A 218 -8.87 2.82 4.88
C ARG A 218 -9.36 1.39 4.77
N GLY A 219 -9.04 0.74 3.65
CA GLY A 219 -9.36 -0.67 3.54
C GLY A 219 -8.74 -1.36 4.75
N ALA A 220 -9.50 -2.24 5.37
CA ALA A 220 -9.11 -2.83 6.64
C ALA A 220 -9.15 -4.33 6.53
N VAL A 221 -8.39 -4.98 7.39
CA VAL A 221 -8.50 -6.41 7.61
C VAL A 221 -9.16 -6.63 8.95
N LEU A 222 -10.30 -7.32 8.93
CA LEU A 222 -11.03 -7.73 10.11
C LEU A 222 -10.81 -9.24 10.33
N LEU A 223 -10.04 -9.60 11.34
CA LEU A 223 -9.87 -10.99 11.76
C LEU A 223 -10.94 -11.37 12.78
N LEU A 224 -11.87 -12.23 12.39
CA LEU A 224 -12.73 -12.97 13.31
C LEU A 224 -11.98 -14.24 13.75
N THR A 225 -11.58 -14.32 15.02
CA THR A 225 -10.90 -15.51 15.60
C THR A 225 -11.75 -16.14 16.70
N GLY A 226 -11.66 -17.47 16.86
CA GLY A 226 -12.49 -18.23 17.80
C GLY A 226 -12.55 -19.71 17.44
N LEU A 227 -13.11 -20.52 18.33
CA LEU A 227 -13.24 -21.97 18.17
C LEU A 227 -14.02 -22.37 16.90
N SER A 228 -13.80 -23.58 16.40
CA SER A 228 -14.68 -24.16 15.37
C SER A 228 -16.13 -24.14 15.87
N GLY A 229 -17.12 -23.82 15.03
CA GLY A 229 -18.52 -23.74 15.48
C GLY A 229 -18.89 -22.49 16.32
N ALA A 230 -17.94 -21.59 16.61
CA ALA A 230 -18.20 -20.34 17.36
C ALA A 230 -19.06 -19.30 16.59
N GLY A 231 -19.40 -19.53 15.31
CA GLY A 231 -20.25 -18.62 14.54
C GLY A 231 -19.52 -17.58 13.68
N LYS A 232 -18.18 -17.64 13.58
CA LYS A 232 -17.35 -16.70 12.79
C LYS A 232 -17.82 -16.53 11.35
N SER A 233 -18.04 -17.61 10.61
CA SER A 233 -18.49 -17.57 9.21
C SER A 233 -19.85 -16.89 9.06
N THR A 234 -20.78 -17.15 10.00
CA THR A 234 -22.11 -16.54 9.99
C THR A 234 -22.03 -15.04 10.26
N VAL A 235 -21.30 -14.63 11.29
CA VAL A 235 -21.08 -13.20 11.58
C VAL A 235 -20.33 -12.53 10.44
N GLY A 236 -19.29 -13.15 9.88
CA GLY A 236 -18.50 -12.58 8.79
C GLY A 236 -19.31 -12.33 7.52
N ARG A 237 -20.16 -13.28 7.10
CA ARG A 237 -21.09 -13.06 5.97
C ARG A 237 -22.05 -11.91 6.23
N ALA A 238 -22.69 -11.90 7.40
CA ALA A 238 -23.65 -10.88 7.76
C ALA A 238 -23.00 -9.48 7.88
N VAL A 239 -21.75 -9.39 8.34
CA VAL A 239 -20.98 -8.14 8.35
C VAL A 239 -20.72 -7.66 6.92
N VAL A 240 -20.27 -8.54 6.02
CA VAL A 240 -20.05 -8.20 4.60
C VAL A 240 -21.33 -7.69 3.95
N GLU A 241 -22.46 -8.36 4.14
CA GLU A 241 -23.77 -7.92 3.65
C GLU A 241 -24.14 -6.54 4.21
N ALA A 242 -23.97 -6.36 5.52
CA ALA A 242 -24.33 -5.15 6.25
C ALA A 242 -23.51 -3.92 5.87
N VAL A 243 -22.21 -4.06 5.59
CA VAL A 243 -21.37 -2.94 5.13
C VAL A 243 -21.59 -2.65 3.64
N THR A 244 -21.83 -3.68 2.83
CA THR A 244 -22.14 -3.54 1.40
C THR A 244 -23.44 -2.76 1.20
N ALA A 245 -24.49 -3.09 1.98
CA ALA A 245 -25.75 -2.35 1.97
C ALA A 245 -25.60 -0.87 2.38
N ARG A 246 -24.51 -0.51 3.05
CA ARG A 246 -24.19 0.86 3.50
C ARG A 246 -23.20 1.58 2.58
N GLY A 247 -22.94 1.03 1.39
CA GLY A 247 -22.15 1.68 0.35
C GLY A 247 -20.69 1.24 0.26
N LEU A 248 -20.21 0.37 1.16
CA LEU A 248 -18.86 -0.21 1.05
C LEU A 248 -18.89 -1.40 0.07
N THR A 249 -18.81 -1.12 -1.23
CA THR A 249 -18.98 -2.11 -2.30
C THR A 249 -17.83 -3.10 -2.47
N HIS A 250 -16.73 -2.94 -1.72
CA HIS A 250 -15.51 -3.73 -1.85
C HIS A 250 -15.21 -4.56 -0.59
N ALA A 251 -16.23 -5.21 -0.02
CA ALA A 251 -16.07 -6.12 1.12
C ALA A 251 -15.96 -7.59 0.65
N VAL A 252 -14.92 -8.29 1.11
CA VAL A 252 -14.62 -9.69 0.72
C VAL A 252 -14.52 -10.56 1.96
N LEU A 253 -15.21 -11.70 1.96
CA LEU A 253 -15.09 -12.73 2.99
C LEU A 253 -14.02 -13.76 2.60
N LEU A 254 -12.98 -13.88 3.43
CA LEU A 254 -11.99 -14.94 3.40
C LEU A 254 -12.35 -15.97 4.48
N ASP A 255 -13.32 -16.83 4.17
CA ASP A 255 -13.75 -17.91 5.08
C ASP A 255 -12.70 -19.02 5.16
N GLY A 256 -12.50 -19.57 6.37
CA GLY A 256 -11.47 -20.57 6.60
C GLY A 256 -11.64 -21.86 5.78
N ASP A 257 -12.87 -22.27 5.46
CA ASP A 257 -13.11 -23.46 4.63
C ASP A 257 -12.88 -23.15 3.14
N ASP A 258 -13.39 -22.01 2.67
CA ASP A 258 -13.24 -21.59 1.28
C ASP A 258 -11.76 -21.36 0.93
N VAL A 259 -11.04 -20.65 1.80
CA VAL A 259 -9.59 -20.45 1.62
C VAL A 259 -8.84 -21.78 1.62
N ARG A 260 -9.23 -22.73 2.47
CA ARG A 260 -8.57 -24.05 2.49
C ARG A 260 -8.76 -24.81 1.19
N ARG A 261 -9.94 -24.72 0.59
CA ARG A 261 -10.25 -25.36 -0.69
C ARG A 261 -9.54 -24.69 -1.86
N GLU A 262 -9.51 -23.36 -1.91
CA GLU A 262 -9.05 -22.63 -3.09
C GLU A 262 -7.56 -22.24 -3.04
N LEU A 263 -7.05 -21.81 -1.89
CA LEU A 263 -5.71 -21.20 -1.76
C LEU A 263 -4.73 -22.06 -0.96
N SER A 264 -5.23 -23.03 -0.20
CA SER A 264 -4.43 -23.88 0.67
C SER A 264 -4.71 -25.36 0.46
N ASP A 265 -5.13 -25.71 -0.77
CA ASP A 265 -5.21 -27.11 -1.18
C ASP A 265 -3.84 -27.78 -1.03
N GLY A 266 -3.84 -29.02 -0.56
CA GLY A 266 -2.64 -29.78 -0.21
C GLY A 266 -1.99 -29.42 1.15
N LEU A 267 -2.41 -28.37 1.86
CA LEU A 267 -1.94 -28.14 3.23
C LEU A 267 -2.66 -29.04 4.24
N GLY A 268 -1.88 -29.65 5.12
CA GLY A 268 -2.39 -30.46 6.22
C GLY A 268 -2.95 -29.65 7.39
N TRP A 269 -2.92 -30.28 8.56
CA TRP A 269 -3.41 -29.71 9.82
C TRP A 269 -2.30 -29.54 10.87
N SER A 270 -1.03 -29.69 10.49
CA SER A 270 0.09 -29.43 11.38
C SER A 270 0.12 -27.96 11.84
N ARG A 271 0.85 -27.67 12.93
CA ARG A 271 1.05 -26.29 13.39
C ARG A 271 1.65 -25.41 12.30
N GLU A 272 2.60 -25.93 11.54
CA GLU A 272 3.27 -25.23 10.44
C GLU A 272 2.32 -24.97 9.27
N ASP A 273 1.54 -25.97 8.84
CA ASP A 273 0.56 -25.80 7.76
C ASP A 273 -0.53 -24.79 8.12
N ARG A 274 -0.97 -24.79 9.38
CA ARG A 274 -1.93 -23.78 9.88
C ARG A 274 -1.33 -22.39 9.85
N ALA A 275 -0.08 -22.22 10.29
CA ALA A 275 0.61 -20.93 10.22
C ALA A 275 0.79 -20.46 8.77
N ARG A 276 1.15 -21.36 7.85
CA ARG A 276 1.27 -21.07 6.42
C ARG A 276 -0.06 -20.67 5.79
N ASN A 277 -1.15 -21.37 6.10
CA ASN A 277 -2.50 -21.01 5.66
C ASN A 277 -2.90 -19.61 6.14
N LEU A 278 -2.68 -19.28 7.42
CA LEU A 278 -2.99 -17.96 7.99
C LEU A 278 -2.14 -16.85 7.37
N THR A 279 -0.88 -17.16 7.07
CA THR A 279 0.02 -16.24 6.36
C THR A 279 -0.47 -15.93 4.94
N ARG A 280 -0.99 -16.94 4.23
CA ARG A 280 -1.62 -16.76 2.90
C ARG A 280 -2.87 -15.89 3.00
N ILE A 281 -3.73 -16.15 3.99
CA ILE A 281 -4.92 -15.31 4.27
C ILE A 281 -4.50 -13.86 4.50
N ALA A 282 -3.54 -13.60 5.39
CA ALA A 282 -3.08 -12.25 5.68
C ALA A 282 -2.52 -11.54 4.45
N TRP A 283 -1.77 -12.25 3.60
CA TRP A 283 -1.24 -11.65 2.38
C TRP A 283 -2.35 -11.23 1.41
N VAL A 284 -3.35 -12.08 1.17
CA VAL A 284 -4.51 -11.76 0.31
C VAL A 284 -5.35 -10.64 0.93
N ALA A 285 -5.64 -10.73 2.22
CA ALA A 285 -6.40 -9.73 2.95
C ALA A 285 -5.76 -8.35 2.86
N ALA A 286 -4.43 -8.28 2.99
CA ALA A 286 -3.69 -7.03 2.83
C ALA A 286 -3.81 -6.46 1.41
N ARG A 287 -3.91 -7.28 0.35
CA ARG A 287 -4.12 -6.78 -1.03
C ARG A 287 -5.51 -6.18 -1.21
N VAL A 288 -6.53 -6.81 -0.63
CA VAL A 288 -7.91 -6.30 -0.64
C VAL A 288 -7.98 -4.96 0.10
N ALA A 289 -7.37 -4.90 1.29
CA ALA A 289 -7.33 -3.68 2.11
C ALA A 289 -6.54 -2.55 1.43
N GLU A 290 -5.39 -2.84 0.84
CA GLU A 290 -4.59 -1.89 0.05
C GLU A 290 -5.34 -1.34 -1.18
N ALA A 291 -6.27 -2.13 -1.74
CA ALA A 291 -7.17 -1.68 -2.81
C ALA A 291 -8.38 -0.84 -2.31
N GLY A 292 -8.44 -0.50 -1.01
CA GLY A 292 -9.55 0.25 -0.40
C GLY A 292 -10.75 -0.61 0.01
N GLY A 293 -10.60 -1.93 0.06
CA GLY A 293 -11.67 -2.86 0.45
C GLY A 293 -11.63 -3.31 1.91
N LEU A 294 -12.68 -3.97 2.39
CA LEU A 294 -12.71 -4.64 3.69
C LEU A 294 -12.50 -6.14 3.50
N ALA A 295 -11.40 -6.67 4.01
CA ALA A 295 -11.18 -8.11 4.07
C ALA A 295 -11.65 -8.68 5.41
N VAL A 296 -12.77 -9.39 5.42
CA VAL A 296 -13.26 -10.12 6.60
C VAL A 296 -12.69 -11.52 6.59
N CYS A 297 -11.79 -11.84 7.51
CA CYS A 297 -11.14 -13.14 7.63
C CYS A 297 -11.80 -13.95 8.75
N ALA A 298 -12.28 -15.16 8.49
CA ALA A 298 -12.91 -16.02 9.50
C ALA A 298 -12.17 -17.35 9.84
N PRO A 299 -10.83 -17.42 9.88
CA PRO A 299 -10.13 -18.63 10.29
C PRO A 299 -10.17 -18.84 11.82
N ILE A 300 -9.69 -19.99 12.30
CA ILE A 300 -9.59 -20.25 13.74
C ILE A 300 -8.53 -19.35 14.40
N ALA A 301 -7.34 -19.23 13.78
CA ALA A 301 -6.19 -18.46 14.28
C ALA A 301 -5.88 -18.70 15.79
N PRO A 302 -5.56 -19.96 16.17
CA PRO A 302 -5.59 -20.39 17.56
C PRO A 302 -4.43 -19.89 18.44
N PHE A 303 -3.32 -19.45 17.86
CA PHE A 303 -2.13 -19.04 18.62
C PHE A 303 -1.91 -17.53 18.52
N ALA A 304 -1.43 -16.90 19.58
CA ALA A 304 -1.08 -15.49 19.61
C ALA A 304 0.00 -15.16 18.57
N ALA A 305 1.04 -15.99 18.48
CA ALA A 305 2.15 -15.81 17.54
C ALA A 305 1.69 -15.71 16.07
N VAL A 306 0.68 -16.50 15.66
CA VAL A 306 0.19 -16.44 14.27
C VAL A 306 -0.67 -15.19 14.04
N ARG A 307 -1.47 -14.75 15.03
CA ARG A 307 -2.23 -13.50 14.93
C ARG A 307 -1.30 -12.30 14.84
N HIS A 308 -0.23 -12.30 15.64
CA HIS A 308 0.82 -11.28 15.58
C HIS A 308 1.52 -11.24 14.23
N ALA A 309 1.93 -12.40 13.70
CA ALA A 309 2.53 -12.47 12.37
C ALA A 309 1.59 -12.01 11.24
N MET A 310 0.27 -12.21 11.38
CA MET A 310 -0.72 -11.64 10.46
C MET A 310 -0.76 -10.11 10.59
N ARG A 311 -0.77 -9.58 11.82
CA ARG A 311 -0.76 -8.15 12.13
C ARG A 311 0.45 -7.45 11.52
N GLU A 312 1.67 -7.95 11.78
CA GLU A 312 2.92 -7.39 11.24
C GLU A 312 2.95 -7.32 9.69
N ARG A 313 2.25 -8.24 9.01
CA ARG A 313 2.16 -8.26 7.55
C ARG A 313 1.15 -7.26 6.99
N VAL A 314 0.12 -6.92 7.77
CA VAL A 314 -1.01 -6.10 7.33
C VAL A 314 -0.80 -4.63 7.71
N GLU A 315 -0.41 -4.36 8.96
CA GLU A 315 -0.30 -3.00 9.52
C GLU A 315 0.62 -2.04 8.77
N PRO A 316 1.70 -2.48 8.07
CA PRO A 316 2.47 -1.58 7.22
C PRO A 316 1.67 -0.94 6.08
N ARG A 317 0.48 -1.47 5.76
CA ARG A 317 -0.34 -1.04 4.61
C ARG A 317 -1.77 -0.68 4.99
N SER A 318 -2.32 -1.29 6.03
CA SER A 318 -3.76 -1.18 6.34
C SER A 318 -4.05 -1.48 7.82
N PRO A 319 -5.11 -0.91 8.42
CA PRO A 319 -5.54 -1.30 9.77
C PRO A 319 -5.86 -2.81 9.88
N PHE A 320 -5.41 -3.42 10.97
CA PHE A 320 -5.70 -4.81 11.31
C PHE A 320 -6.49 -4.88 12.62
N LEU A 321 -7.75 -5.29 12.51
CA LEU A 321 -8.70 -5.36 13.62
C LEU A 321 -8.96 -6.81 14.02
N VAL A 322 -8.92 -7.11 15.31
CA VAL A 322 -9.14 -8.45 15.85
C VAL A 322 -10.45 -8.49 16.63
N VAL A 323 -11.40 -9.30 16.15
CA VAL A 323 -12.64 -9.62 16.87
C VAL A 323 -12.56 -11.04 17.39
N HIS A 324 -12.59 -11.17 18.71
CA HIS A 324 -12.66 -12.45 19.37
C HIS A 324 -14.12 -12.92 19.49
N VAL A 325 -14.44 -14.03 18.82
CA VAL A 325 -15.72 -14.70 18.90
C VAL A 325 -15.66 -15.74 20.02
N ALA A 326 -15.91 -15.27 21.25
CA ALA A 326 -15.66 -15.93 22.52
C ALA A 326 -16.72 -16.98 22.93
N THR A 327 -17.29 -17.69 21.95
CA THR A 327 -18.30 -18.72 22.23
C THR A 327 -17.69 -19.86 23.04
N PRO A 328 -18.28 -20.25 24.19
CA PRO A 328 -17.75 -21.31 25.04
C PRO A 328 -17.59 -22.64 24.28
N LEU A 329 -16.53 -23.40 24.59
CA LEU A 329 -16.25 -24.70 23.97
C LEU A 329 -17.45 -25.64 24.04
N ALA A 330 -18.11 -25.75 25.19
CA ALA A 330 -19.27 -26.62 25.37
C ALA A 330 -20.41 -26.27 24.39
N VAL A 331 -20.64 -24.99 24.12
CA VAL A 331 -21.66 -24.53 23.16
C VAL A 331 -21.20 -24.80 21.71
N ALA A 332 -19.94 -24.53 21.41
CA ALA A 332 -19.36 -24.78 20.08
C ALA A 332 -19.38 -26.27 19.72
N GLU A 333 -19.04 -27.13 20.69
CA GLU A 333 -19.07 -28.59 20.59
C GLU A 333 -20.51 -29.11 20.51
N ALA A 334 -21.45 -28.58 21.30
CA ALA A 334 -22.86 -28.97 21.19
C ALA A 334 -23.45 -28.62 19.81
N ARG A 335 -22.99 -27.52 19.18
CA ARG A 335 -23.46 -27.11 17.85
C ARG A 335 -22.95 -28.02 16.72
N ASP A 336 -21.77 -28.64 16.88
CA ASP A 336 -20.95 -29.41 15.91
C ASP A 336 -21.51 -29.59 14.48
N ARG A 337 -21.78 -28.49 13.76
CA ARG A 337 -22.50 -28.52 12.47
C ARG A 337 -21.74 -29.29 11.38
N LYS A 338 -20.43 -29.47 11.56
CA LYS A 338 -19.54 -30.15 10.61
C LYS A 338 -19.15 -31.57 11.08
N GLY A 339 -19.64 -32.01 12.25
CA GLY A 339 -19.25 -33.29 12.85
C GLY A 339 -17.76 -33.40 13.19
N LEU A 340 -17.06 -32.27 13.34
CA LEU A 340 -15.61 -32.24 13.55
C LEU A 340 -15.25 -32.50 15.01
N TYR A 341 -16.06 -32.01 15.96
CA TYR A 341 -15.84 -32.29 17.38
C TYR A 341 -16.07 -33.76 17.69
N ALA A 342 -17.15 -34.35 17.16
CA ALA A 342 -17.42 -35.78 17.32
C ALA A 342 -16.27 -36.65 16.79
N LYS A 343 -15.74 -36.31 15.60
CA LYS A 343 -14.58 -37.01 15.02
C LYS A 343 -13.31 -36.82 15.84
N ALA A 344 -13.06 -35.62 16.37
CA ALA A 344 -11.91 -35.35 17.23
C ALA A 344 -11.99 -36.13 18.55
N ARG A 345 -13.17 -36.15 19.20
CA ARG A 345 -13.42 -36.96 20.42
C ARG A 345 -13.27 -38.46 20.17
N ALA A 346 -13.60 -38.93 18.98
CA ALA A 346 -13.38 -40.32 18.55
C ALA A 346 -11.91 -40.61 18.14
N GLY A 347 -11.00 -39.64 18.21
CA GLY A 347 -9.59 -39.81 17.85
C GLY A 347 -9.32 -39.87 16.33
N LEU A 348 -10.32 -39.59 15.50
CA LEU A 348 -10.21 -39.64 14.04
C LEU A 348 -9.54 -38.37 13.45
N ILE A 349 -9.55 -37.27 14.21
CA ILE A 349 -8.85 -36.02 13.88
C ILE A 349 -7.92 -35.70 15.04
N ARG A 350 -6.63 -35.54 14.74
CA ARG A 350 -5.60 -35.14 15.70
C ARG A 350 -5.30 -33.64 15.60
N ASP A 351 -4.69 -33.10 16.65
CA ASP A 351 -4.34 -31.69 16.83
C ASP A 351 -5.53 -30.74 16.71
N PHE A 352 -6.74 -31.16 17.07
CA PHE A 352 -7.95 -30.36 16.94
C PHE A 352 -8.04 -29.27 18.00
N THR A 353 -8.18 -28.02 17.57
CA THR A 353 -8.23 -26.85 18.46
C THR A 353 -9.42 -26.92 19.43
N GLY A 354 -9.13 -26.82 20.72
CA GLY A 354 -10.09 -26.91 21.82
C GLY A 354 -10.29 -28.33 22.36
N ILE A 355 -9.67 -29.35 21.76
CA ILE A 355 -9.71 -30.74 22.24
C ILE A 355 -8.31 -31.19 22.66
N ASP A 356 -7.42 -31.42 21.70
CA ASP A 356 -6.05 -31.90 21.88
C ASP A 356 -4.99 -30.87 21.43
N SER A 357 -5.42 -29.73 20.87
CA SER A 357 -4.59 -28.55 20.63
C SER A 357 -5.19 -27.30 21.30
N PRO A 358 -4.39 -26.42 21.93
CA PRO A 358 -4.94 -25.28 22.67
C PRO A 358 -5.49 -24.18 21.75
N TYR A 359 -6.42 -23.39 22.31
CA TYR A 359 -6.82 -22.09 21.77
C TYR A 359 -6.37 -20.99 22.73
N GLU A 360 -5.40 -20.20 22.31
CA GLU A 360 -4.88 -19.07 23.08
C GLU A 360 -5.81 -17.87 22.87
N ARG A 361 -6.61 -17.56 23.90
CA ARG A 361 -7.52 -16.42 23.91
C ARG A 361 -6.77 -15.13 23.52
N PRO A 362 -7.28 -14.30 22.59
CA PRO A 362 -6.65 -13.03 22.27
C PRO A 362 -6.70 -12.06 23.47
N GLU A 363 -5.54 -11.54 23.86
CA GLU A 363 -5.41 -10.49 24.88
C GLU A 363 -5.54 -9.07 24.27
N ASP A 364 -5.26 -8.95 22.97
CA ASP A 364 -5.24 -7.72 22.18
C ASP A 364 -6.46 -7.60 21.24
N ALA A 365 -7.60 -8.17 21.60
CA ALA A 365 -8.82 -8.07 20.79
C ALA A 365 -9.39 -6.64 20.83
N ASP A 366 -9.66 -6.05 19.65
CA ASP A 366 -10.37 -4.78 19.51
C ASP A 366 -11.84 -4.89 19.93
N LEU A 367 -12.44 -6.07 19.77
CA LEU A 367 -13.81 -6.35 20.20
C LEU A 367 -13.93 -7.83 20.60
N THR A 368 -14.69 -8.11 21.65
CA THR A 368 -15.09 -9.47 22.03
C THR A 368 -16.60 -9.60 21.93
N ILE A 369 -17.08 -10.63 21.23
CA ILE A 369 -18.49 -10.99 21.10
C ILE A 369 -18.72 -12.44 21.52
N ASP A 370 -19.88 -12.74 22.09
CA ASP A 370 -20.27 -14.11 22.44
C ASP A 370 -21.58 -14.50 21.73
N THR A 371 -21.46 -15.32 20.69
CA THR A 371 -22.63 -15.80 19.91
C THR A 371 -23.51 -16.80 20.66
N SER A 372 -23.18 -17.17 21.91
CA SER A 372 -24.08 -17.91 22.80
C SER A 372 -25.03 -16.99 23.56
N LEU A 373 -24.68 -15.71 23.69
CA LEU A 373 -25.45 -14.69 24.41
C LEU A 373 -26.07 -13.63 23.49
N MET A 374 -25.41 -13.37 22.35
CA MET A 374 -25.81 -12.35 21.37
C MET A 374 -26.41 -12.99 20.12
N GLY A 375 -27.49 -12.38 19.61
CA GLY A 375 -28.02 -12.65 18.29
C GLY A 375 -27.07 -12.20 17.18
N VAL A 376 -27.23 -12.74 15.97
CA VAL A 376 -26.37 -12.38 14.82
C VAL A 376 -26.43 -10.88 14.51
N GLY A 377 -27.62 -10.28 14.56
CA GLY A 377 -27.78 -8.83 14.32
C GLY A 377 -27.04 -7.96 15.34
N GLU A 378 -27.04 -8.33 16.62
CA GLU A 378 -26.32 -7.62 17.68
C GLU A 378 -24.80 -7.74 17.48
N CYS A 379 -24.31 -8.92 17.12
CA CYS A 379 -22.90 -9.13 16.76
C CYS A 379 -22.49 -8.26 15.57
N VAL A 380 -23.34 -8.20 14.53
CA VAL A 380 -23.08 -7.40 13.33
C VAL A 380 -23.03 -5.92 13.66
N GLU A 381 -24.00 -5.39 14.42
CA GLU A 381 -23.99 -3.97 14.79
C GLU A 381 -22.79 -3.61 15.69
N ALA A 382 -22.37 -4.49 16.60
CA ALA A 382 -21.16 -4.28 17.40
C ALA A 382 -19.90 -4.21 16.52
N VAL A 383 -19.76 -5.13 15.56
CA VAL A 383 -18.62 -5.13 14.62
C VAL A 383 -18.66 -3.92 13.68
N VAL A 384 -19.83 -3.55 13.15
CA VAL A 384 -19.98 -2.36 12.31
C VAL A 384 -19.71 -1.09 13.13
N GLY A 385 -20.10 -1.05 14.40
CA GLY A 385 -19.74 0.02 15.34
C GLY A 385 -18.22 0.19 15.45
N LEU A 386 -17.49 -0.90 15.72
CA LEU A 386 -16.02 -0.89 15.72
C LEU A 386 -15.45 -0.37 14.38
N LEU A 387 -15.98 -0.83 13.26
CA LEU A 387 -15.52 -0.38 11.93
C LEU A 387 -15.76 1.12 11.71
N ARG A 388 -16.85 1.68 12.23
CA ARG A 388 -17.12 3.13 12.18
C ARG A 388 -16.16 3.90 13.07
N GLU A 389 -15.93 3.46 14.31
CA GLU A 389 -14.99 4.09 15.25
C GLU A 389 -13.57 4.13 14.68
N ARG A 390 -13.20 3.12 13.89
CA ARG A 390 -11.91 3.02 13.20
C ARG A 390 -11.86 3.74 11.85
N GLY A 391 -12.95 4.41 11.44
CA GLY A 391 -13.02 5.16 10.17
C GLY A 391 -13.05 4.28 8.91
N VAL A 392 -13.36 2.99 9.04
CA VAL A 392 -13.43 2.05 7.91
C VAL A 392 -14.76 2.16 7.16
N VAL A 393 -15.84 2.45 7.89
CA VAL A 393 -17.19 2.68 7.34
C VAL A 393 -17.63 4.09 7.71
N ALA A 394 -18.23 4.81 6.76
CA ALA A 394 -18.72 6.17 7.01
C ALA A 394 -19.73 6.20 8.18
N GLY A 395 -19.62 7.25 9.00
CA GLY A 395 -20.67 7.59 9.96
C GLY A 395 -21.95 7.98 9.22
N SER A 396 -23.09 7.50 9.72
CA SER A 396 -24.43 7.85 9.21
C SER A 396 -24.79 9.29 9.51
#